data_AF-K0ET60-F1
#
_entry.id   AF-K0ET60-F1
#
_cell.length_a   1.000
_cell.length_b   1.000
_cell.length_c   1.000
_cell.angle_alpha   90.00
_cell.angle_beta   90.00
_cell.angle_gamma   90.00
#
_symmetry.space_group_name_H-M   'P 1'
#
loop_
_entity.id
_entity.type
_entity.pdbx_description
1 polymer ?
#
loop_
_entity_poly.entity_id
_entity_poly.type
_entity_poly.pdbx_seq_one_letter_code
_entity_poly.pdbx_strand_id
1 'polypeptide(L)'
;MPKRHGLDPARLRLPEDGDWATIRDHLVERLPRVDPARIDELLRDGGIVDLAGPIAPDAPYVPGGAVWFHRDLPAETDVPFEITIVHRDDTLLVVDKPHFLATIPRGQHILQTALVRLRRDLELPELIPAHRLDRVTAGLVLFIIDPARRGAYQTMFHKRTVRKEYEAIAPYDPALALPRVVRSRIVKEKHVLAAQEVAGEPNAETAIELLEHRDGLGRYRLRPLTGRTHQLRLHMNSLGIPILGDDFYPVLTDKPVDDFTRPLQLLAATLEFTDPISRAPRRFETTRTLQAWTDPARTSGAVARAAPGVAHSIETSSSQSSSGMATAHRDRWIGRIRVARPQMTDRSAPPATIRTLGGMLAPELADEAPPRHKLHAYLDVAVVVLALAGTNLIAHFTTAWASIVTVPVAAVVLLALMRRRGMHWHELGLSPRQWKRGTLYALGAVGVVLAAVAIGALLPVTRPFFLADRYATISGALIASMIVIPLQTVIPEELAFRGVLHGTLDRVYGARGVFAAGSLLFGLWHIASSLGLTSSNRGLAGFVGGGVAGQIAGILLAVLATAAAGVVFTWLRRRSGSLLAPIALHWSVNGAGALAAAIVWHTTLS
;
A
#
# COMPACT_ATOMS: atom_id res chain seq x y z
N MET A 1 15.53 -21.39 13.25
CA MET A 1 15.58 -21.32 14.73
C MET A 1 14.16 -21.17 15.28
N PRO A 2 13.80 -21.87 16.36
CA PRO A 2 12.50 -21.70 17.02
C PRO A 2 12.39 -20.33 17.70
N LYS A 3 11.16 -19.89 18.02
CA LYS A 3 10.95 -18.71 18.86
C LYS A 3 11.46 -18.97 20.29
N ARG A 4 12.06 -17.97 20.93
CA ARG A 4 12.44 -18.02 22.36
C ARG A 4 11.65 -16.97 23.14
N HIS A 5 11.02 -17.35 24.24
CA HIS A 5 10.15 -16.47 25.05
C HIS A 5 9.01 -15.79 24.28
N GLY A 6 8.57 -16.31 23.13
CA GLY A 6 7.60 -15.67 22.23
C GLY A 6 8.20 -14.69 21.20
N LEU A 7 9.52 -14.51 21.20
CA LEU A 7 10.25 -13.67 20.24
C LEU A 7 10.75 -14.48 19.05
N ASP A 8 10.61 -13.89 17.86
CA ASP A 8 11.25 -14.36 16.64
C ASP A 8 12.77 -14.17 16.71
N PRO A 9 13.57 -15.06 16.11
CA PRO A 9 14.99 -14.80 15.89
C PRO A 9 15.18 -13.54 15.05
N ALA A 10 16.18 -12.73 15.39
CA ALA A 10 16.56 -11.60 14.56
C ALA A 10 17.16 -12.13 13.25
N ARG A 11 16.70 -11.60 12.12
CA ARG A 11 17.28 -11.86 10.80
C ARG A 11 18.12 -10.66 10.38
N LEU A 12 19.40 -10.90 10.08
CA LEU A 12 20.29 -9.90 9.50
C LEU A 12 20.61 -10.32 8.05
N ARG A 13 20.32 -9.44 7.09
CA ARG A 13 20.75 -9.62 5.69
C ARG A 13 22.17 -9.08 5.56
N LEU A 14 23.03 -9.84 4.89
CA LEU A 14 24.40 -9.48 4.59
C LEU A 14 24.43 -8.62 3.32
N PRO A 15 25.01 -7.41 3.35
CA PRO A 15 25.20 -6.57 2.16
C PRO A 15 25.88 -7.29 0.98
N GLU A 16 25.48 -6.94 -0.24
CA GLU A 16 26.06 -7.53 -1.48
C GLU A 16 27.43 -6.96 -1.83
N ASP A 17 27.72 -5.75 -1.33
CA ASP A 17 28.94 -4.97 -1.51
C ASP A 17 29.92 -5.10 -0.34
N GLY A 18 29.66 -6.05 0.58
CA GLY A 18 30.52 -6.28 1.73
C GLY A 18 31.85 -6.95 1.36
N ASP A 19 32.95 -6.43 1.90
CA ASP A 19 34.33 -6.87 1.68
C ASP A 19 35.00 -7.43 2.94
N TRP A 20 34.22 -7.65 4.02
CA TRP A 20 34.70 -8.30 5.25
C TRP A 20 35.30 -9.68 4.97
N ALA A 21 36.39 -10.01 5.67
CA ALA A 21 37.01 -11.34 5.54
C ALA A 21 36.09 -12.43 6.12
N THR A 22 35.50 -12.19 7.29
CA THR A 22 34.65 -13.15 7.99
C THR A 22 33.27 -12.57 8.31
N ILE A 23 32.29 -13.46 8.56
CA ILE A 23 30.98 -13.05 9.08
C ILE A 23 31.10 -12.33 10.43
N ARG A 24 32.07 -12.72 11.25
CA ARG A 24 32.35 -12.12 12.55
C ARG A 24 32.69 -10.64 12.41
N ASP A 25 33.59 -10.29 11.49
CA ASP A 25 34.00 -8.90 11.26
C ASP A 25 32.80 -8.03 10.87
N HIS A 26 31.94 -8.55 9.99
CA HIS A 26 30.70 -7.89 9.63
C HIS A 26 29.76 -7.72 10.83
N LEU A 27 29.58 -8.76 11.66
CA LEU A 27 28.68 -8.71 12.82
C LEU A 27 29.15 -7.70 13.88
N VAL A 28 30.46 -7.64 14.15
CA VAL A 28 31.06 -6.68 15.09
C VAL A 28 30.80 -5.25 14.63
N GLU A 29 31.01 -4.96 13.35
CA GLU A 29 30.73 -3.63 12.79
C GLU A 29 29.22 -3.31 12.78
N ARG A 30 28.41 -4.29 12.39
CA ARG A 30 26.97 -4.10 12.17
C ARG A 30 26.17 -3.99 13.46
N LEU A 31 26.67 -4.56 14.56
CA LEU A 31 26.03 -4.62 15.87
C LEU A 31 26.87 -3.90 16.94
N PRO A 32 27.09 -2.58 16.84
CA PRO A 32 28.00 -1.85 17.74
C PRO A 32 27.54 -1.79 19.20
N ARG A 33 26.35 -2.30 19.51
CA ARG A 33 25.80 -2.41 20.88
C ARG A 33 26.00 -3.77 21.52
N VAL A 34 26.53 -4.74 20.77
CA VAL A 34 26.82 -6.08 21.25
C VAL A 34 28.33 -6.16 21.44
N ASP A 35 28.78 -6.60 22.61
CA ASP A 35 30.20 -6.82 22.86
C ASP A 35 30.76 -7.83 21.83
N PRO A 36 31.88 -7.55 21.16
CA PRO A 36 32.52 -8.51 20.27
C PRO A 36 32.74 -9.89 20.90
N ALA A 37 33.08 -9.97 22.18
CA ALA A 37 33.24 -11.24 22.88
C ALA A 37 31.93 -12.04 22.97
N ARG A 38 30.79 -11.35 23.04
CA ARG A 38 29.46 -11.98 23.00
C ARG A 38 29.13 -12.51 21.62
N ILE A 39 29.55 -11.82 20.55
CA ILE A 39 29.44 -12.33 19.18
C ILE A 39 30.27 -13.61 19.02
N ASP A 40 31.48 -13.63 19.58
CA ASP A 40 32.37 -14.79 19.56
C ASP A 40 31.78 -16.00 20.29
N GLU A 41 31.17 -15.77 21.45
CA GLU A 41 30.44 -16.78 22.19
C GLU A 41 29.26 -17.33 21.38
N LEU A 42 28.42 -16.45 20.79
CA LEU A 42 27.28 -16.87 19.98
C LEU A 42 27.69 -17.68 18.74
N LEU A 43 28.83 -17.36 18.10
CA LEU A 43 29.35 -18.15 17.00
C LEU A 43 29.86 -19.51 17.47
N ARG A 44 30.64 -19.54 18.57
CA ARG A 44 31.20 -20.78 19.14
C ARG A 44 30.13 -21.77 19.59
N ASP A 45 29.05 -21.25 20.17
CA ASP A 45 27.95 -22.05 20.71
C ASP A 45 26.87 -22.41 19.66
N GLY A 46 27.07 -22.00 18.40
CA GLY A 46 26.11 -22.21 17.31
C GLY A 46 24.81 -21.41 17.46
N GLY A 47 24.84 -20.32 18.21
CA GLY A 47 23.74 -19.38 18.40
C GLY A 47 23.46 -18.47 17.19
N ILE A 48 24.40 -18.38 16.25
CA ILE A 48 24.22 -17.73 14.94
C ILE A 48 24.17 -18.80 13.85
N VAL A 49 23.11 -18.77 13.04
CA VAL A 49 22.87 -19.76 11.99
C VAL A 49 22.61 -19.08 10.64
N ASP A 50 22.93 -19.77 9.55
CA ASP A 50 22.48 -19.44 8.20
C ASP A 50 21.43 -20.48 7.72
N LEU A 51 21.27 -20.63 6.40
CA LEU A 51 20.37 -21.62 5.81
C LEU A 51 20.91 -23.06 5.91
N ALA A 52 22.21 -23.26 6.08
CA ALA A 52 22.87 -24.55 6.19
C ALA A 52 23.00 -25.02 7.65
N GLY A 53 23.03 -24.10 8.61
CA GLY A 53 23.06 -24.42 10.04
C GLY A 53 23.89 -23.43 10.86
N PRO A 54 24.39 -23.84 12.04
CA PRO A 54 25.32 -23.05 12.84
C PRO A 54 26.58 -22.64 12.05
N ILE A 55 27.00 -21.39 12.22
CA ILE A 55 28.14 -20.82 11.50
C ILE A 55 29.38 -20.82 12.42
N ALA A 56 30.51 -21.29 11.89
CA ALA A 56 31.78 -21.26 12.61
C ALA A 56 32.32 -19.83 12.77
N PRO A 57 33.09 -19.52 13.84
CA PRO A 57 33.65 -18.19 14.07
C PRO A 57 34.52 -17.64 12.93
N ASP A 58 35.20 -18.52 12.19
CA ASP A 58 36.09 -18.23 11.06
C ASP A 58 35.39 -18.31 9.68
N ALA A 59 34.06 -18.48 9.66
CA ALA A 59 33.32 -18.61 8.41
C ALA A 59 33.49 -17.35 7.53
N PRO A 60 33.77 -17.53 6.22
CA PRO A 60 33.93 -16.42 5.30
C PRO A 60 32.64 -15.62 5.20
N TYR A 61 32.77 -14.30 5.03
CA TYR A 61 31.63 -13.46 4.73
C TYR A 61 31.05 -13.85 3.35
N VAL A 62 29.73 -14.06 3.28
CA VAL A 62 29.04 -14.40 2.02
C VAL A 62 28.11 -13.26 1.63
N PRO A 63 28.48 -12.43 0.65
CA PRO A 63 27.66 -11.32 0.19
C PRO A 63 26.25 -11.76 -0.23
N GLY A 64 25.24 -10.97 0.15
CA GLY A 64 23.83 -11.27 -0.15
C GLY A 64 23.19 -12.38 0.71
N GLY A 65 23.97 -13.04 1.57
CA GLY A 65 23.48 -14.04 2.52
C GLY A 65 22.56 -13.48 3.61
N ALA A 66 22.17 -14.34 4.55
CA ALA A 66 21.44 -13.92 5.74
C ALA A 66 21.78 -14.83 6.92
N VAL A 67 21.82 -14.23 8.11
CA VAL A 67 22.02 -14.94 9.37
C VAL A 67 20.85 -14.70 10.32
N TRP A 68 20.61 -15.69 11.18
CA TRP A 68 19.61 -15.67 12.23
C TRP A 68 20.27 -15.89 13.59
N PHE A 69 19.83 -15.14 14.59
CA PHE A 69 20.30 -15.29 15.97
C PHE A 69 19.25 -14.77 16.95
N HIS A 70 19.33 -15.20 18.21
CA HIS A 70 18.56 -14.57 19.27
C HIS A 70 19.35 -13.40 19.86
N ARG A 71 18.69 -12.26 20.02
CA ARG A 71 19.28 -11.10 20.69
C ARG A 71 19.27 -11.33 22.19
N ASP A 72 20.29 -10.81 22.87
CA ASP A 72 20.24 -10.68 24.31
C ASP A 72 19.09 -9.77 24.72
N LEU A 73 18.42 -10.15 25.80
CA LEU A 73 17.25 -9.46 26.31
C LEU A 73 17.70 -8.37 27.29
N PRO A 74 17.17 -7.14 27.18
CA PRO A 74 17.45 -6.12 28.18
C PRO A 74 16.84 -6.51 29.53
N ALA A 75 17.41 -5.99 30.62
CA ALA A 75 16.72 -5.99 31.90
C ALA A 75 15.46 -5.12 31.79
N GLU A 76 14.29 -5.72 32.00
CA GLU A 76 13.00 -5.05 31.90
C GLU A 76 12.28 -5.09 33.24
N THR A 77 11.71 -3.96 33.65
CA THR A 77 10.80 -3.91 34.78
C THR A 77 9.47 -4.57 34.42
N ASP A 78 9.02 -5.50 35.26
CA ASP A 78 7.74 -6.17 35.06
C ASP A 78 6.58 -5.18 35.11
N VAL A 79 5.68 -5.26 34.11
CA VAL A 79 4.48 -4.44 34.06
C VAL A 79 3.39 -5.17 34.85
N PRO A 80 2.96 -4.65 36.03
CA PRO A 80 2.17 -5.41 37.01
C PRO A 80 0.67 -5.46 36.67
N PHE A 81 0.33 -5.51 35.38
CA PHE A 81 -1.04 -5.49 34.89
C PHE A 81 -1.31 -6.69 33.99
N GLU A 82 -2.48 -7.30 34.16
CA GLU A 82 -2.93 -8.41 33.34
C GLU A 82 -3.58 -7.94 32.03
N ILE A 83 -3.47 -8.79 31.01
CA ILE A 83 -4.12 -8.60 29.72
C ILE A 83 -5.43 -9.40 29.73
N THR A 84 -6.56 -8.71 29.67
CA THR A 84 -7.87 -9.38 29.59
C THR A 84 -8.13 -9.86 28.17
N ILE A 85 -8.58 -11.10 27.99
CA ILE A 85 -9.05 -11.60 26.70
C ILE A 85 -10.53 -11.21 26.55
N VAL A 86 -10.84 -10.43 25.53
CA VAL A 86 -12.22 -10.02 25.20
C VAL A 86 -12.88 -11.02 24.27
N HIS A 87 -12.11 -11.55 23.31
CA HIS A 87 -12.58 -12.54 22.35
C HIS A 87 -11.45 -13.44 21.90
N ARG A 88 -11.71 -14.73 21.74
CA ARG A 88 -10.80 -15.70 21.12
C ARG A 88 -11.60 -16.71 20.30
N ASP A 89 -11.26 -16.85 19.02
CA ASP A 89 -11.71 -17.94 18.16
C ASP A 89 -10.51 -18.51 17.38
N ASP A 90 -10.74 -19.36 16.37
CA ASP A 90 -9.65 -19.98 15.59
C ASP A 90 -8.84 -18.97 14.74
N THR A 91 -9.35 -17.75 14.57
CA THR A 91 -8.81 -16.74 13.65
C THR A 91 -8.31 -15.49 14.36
N LEU A 92 -9.03 -15.04 15.39
CA LEU A 92 -8.86 -13.74 16.03
C LEU A 92 -8.74 -13.87 17.52
N LEU A 93 -7.87 -13.01 18.06
CA LEU A 93 -7.75 -12.75 19.49
C LEU A 93 -7.91 -11.25 19.69
N VAL A 94 -8.96 -10.83 20.38
CA VAL A 94 -9.14 -9.44 20.83
C VAL A 94 -8.82 -9.39 22.31
N VAL A 95 -7.95 -8.47 22.69
CA VAL A 95 -7.54 -8.28 24.08
C VAL A 95 -7.77 -6.84 24.53
N ASP A 96 -7.98 -6.68 25.82
CA ASP A 96 -8.02 -5.38 26.49
C ASP A 96 -6.66 -5.10 27.14
N LYS A 97 -5.79 -4.41 26.39
CA LYS A 97 -4.40 -4.13 26.79
C LYS A 97 -4.38 -3.10 27.92
N PRO A 98 -3.67 -3.34 29.03
CA PRO A 98 -3.53 -2.33 30.09
C PRO A 98 -2.70 -1.13 29.61
N HIS A 99 -2.73 -0.06 30.42
CA HIS A 99 -1.76 1.03 30.30
C HIS A 99 -0.33 0.49 30.49
N PHE A 100 0.66 1.25 30.03
CA PHE A 100 2.09 0.99 30.18
C PHE A 100 2.66 -0.25 29.48
N LEU A 101 1.82 -1.09 28.86
CA LEU A 101 2.26 -2.25 28.09
C LEU A 101 2.38 -1.90 26.60
N ALA A 102 3.55 -2.10 26.00
CA ALA A 102 3.72 -1.91 24.56
C ALA A 102 2.98 -3.01 23.78
N THR A 103 2.45 -2.71 22.59
CA THR A 103 1.79 -3.76 21.78
C THR A 103 2.79 -4.76 21.21
N ILE A 104 3.94 -4.27 20.72
CA ILE A 104 4.99 -5.05 20.06
C ILE A 104 6.37 -4.73 20.63
N PRO A 105 7.33 -5.68 20.58
CA PRO A 105 8.72 -5.45 20.98
C PRO A 105 9.34 -4.23 20.29
N ARG A 106 9.84 -3.28 21.07
CA ARG A 106 10.58 -2.12 20.57
C ARG A 106 11.42 -1.46 21.66
N GLY A 107 12.65 -1.08 21.31
CA GLY A 107 13.53 -0.37 22.24
C GLY A 107 13.85 -1.24 23.44
N GLN A 108 13.69 -0.70 24.65
CA GLN A 108 13.91 -1.43 25.90
C GLN A 108 12.73 -2.32 26.31
N HIS A 109 11.58 -2.26 25.63
CA HIS A 109 10.43 -3.12 25.93
C HIS A 109 10.35 -4.26 24.92
N ILE A 110 10.88 -5.41 25.28
CA ILE A 110 10.96 -6.61 24.44
C ILE A 110 10.01 -7.67 25.00
N LEU A 111 10.25 -8.16 26.21
CA LEU A 111 9.43 -9.19 26.85
C LEU A 111 8.11 -8.66 27.38
N GLN A 112 8.12 -7.45 27.96
CA GLN A 112 6.94 -6.81 28.54
C GLN A 112 6.10 -6.11 27.46
N THR A 113 5.67 -6.90 26.47
CA THR A 113 4.78 -6.47 25.39
C THR A 113 3.59 -7.41 25.27
N ALA A 114 2.44 -6.87 24.83
CA ALA A 114 1.22 -7.65 24.66
C ALA A 114 1.45 -8.85 23.74
N LEU A 115 2.11 -8.64 22.58
CA LEU A 115 2.41 -9.73 21.65
C LEU A 115 3.20 -10.86 22.30
N VAL A 116 4.30 -10.54 22.99
CA VAL A 116 5.22 -11.54 23.53
C VAL A 116 4.58 -12.29 24.69
N ARG A 117 3.93 -11.57 25.61
CA ARG A 117 3.15 -12.17 26.70
C ARG A 117 2.06 -13.10 26.15
N LEU A 118 1.25 -12.66 25.19
CA LEU A 118 0.18 -13.49 24.64
C LEU A 118 0.70 -14.73 23.89
N ARG A 119 1.80 -14.62 23.15
CA ARG A 119 2.44 -15.77 22.49
C ARG A 119 2.89 -16.83 23.50
N ARG A 120 3.47 -16.39 24.62
CA ARG A 120 3.96 -17.26 25.70
C ARG A 120 2.80 -17.81 26.53
N ASP A 121 1.97 -16.93 27.06
CA ASP A 121 0.94 -17.24 28.07
C ASP A 121 -0.24 -18.03 27.46
N LEU A 122 -0.50 -17.89 26.16
CA LEU A 122 -1.58 -18.61 25.45
C LEU A 122 -1.09 -19.70 24.50
N GLU A 123 0.23 -19.94 24.45
CA GLU A 123 0.87 -20.92 23.56
C GLU A 123 0.50 -20.70 22.07
N LEU A 124 0.47 -19.43 21.65
CA LEU A 124 0.14 -19.01 20.30
C LEU A 124 1.38 -18.45 19.58
N PRO A 125 2.38 -19.25 19.20
CA PRO A 125 3.66 -18.75 18.67
C PRO A 125 3.48 -17.90 17.42
N GLU A 126 2.51 -18.23 16.57
CA GLU A 126 2.26 -17.55 15.30
C GLU A 126 1.34 -16.33 15.40
N LEU A 127 0.97 -15.89 16.61
CA LEU A 127 0.14 -14.70 16.83
C LEU A 127 0.79 -13.45 16.21
N ILE A 128 0.00 -12.62 15.53
CA ILE A 128 0.47 -11.36 14.89
C ILE A 128 -0.51 -10.23 15.18
N PRO A 129 -0.05 -9.01 15.52
CA PRO A 129 -0.94 -7.86 15.69
C PRO A 129 -1.53 -7.38 14.35
N ALA A 130 -2.83 -7.13 14.31
CA ALA A 130 -3.49 -6.49 13.16
C ALA A 130 -3.26 -4.97 13.15
N HIS A 131 -3.16 -4.37 14.34
CA HIS A 131 -2.79 -2.98 14.57
C HIS A 131 -2.07 -2.83 15.91
N ARG A 132 -1.68 -1.61 16.28
CA ARG A 132 -1.02 -1.32 17.56
C ARG A 132 -1.67 -0.14 18.27
N LEU A 133 -1.55 -0.15 19.59
CA LEU A 133 -1.71 1.00 20.46
C LEU A 133 -0.33 1.43 21.00
N ASP A 134 -0.23 2.70 21.39
CA ASP A 134 0.93 3.22 22.11
C ASP A 134 1.06 2.57 23.49
N ARG A 135 2.27 2.56 24.06
CA ARG A 135 2.56 1.90 25.34
C ARG A 135 1.62 2.38 26.45
N VAL A 136 1.43 3.68 26.56
CA VAL A 136 0.62 4.33 27.61
C VAL A 136 -0.90 4.24 27.37
N THR A 137 -1.35 3.94 26.15
CA THR A 137 -2.78 3.87 25.80
C THR A 137 -3.34 2.50 26.13
N ALA A 138 -4.44 2.42 26.91
CA ALA A 138 -5.12 1.15 27.19
C ALA A 138 -6.21 0.85 26.15
N GLY A 139 -6.77 -0.36 26.21
CA GLY A 139 -7.98 -0.76 25.49
C GLY A 139 -7.73 -1.82 24.43
N LEU A 140 -8.70 -1.92 23.52
CA LEU A 140 -8.81 -3.02 22.56
C LEU A 140 -7.65 -3.09 21.56
N VAL A 141 -7.06 -4.28 21.44
CA VAL A 141 -6.08 -4.63 20.41
C VAL A 141 -6.49 -5.94 19.75
N LEU A 142 -6.56 -5.93 18.42
CA LEU A 142 -6.82 -7.13 17.61
C LEU A 142 -5.51 -7.81 17.19
N PHE A 143 -5.42 -9.10 17.49
CA PHE A 143 -4.40 -10.02 17.01
C PHE A 143 -5.03 -11.09 16.10
N ILE A 144 -4.23 -11.59 15.18
CA ILE A 144 -4.57 -12.65 14.23
C ILE A 144 -3.85 -13.91 14.68
N ILE A 145 -4.63 -14.98 14.91
CA ILE A 145 -4.14 -16.30 15.29
C ILE A 145 -3.65 -17.06 14.06
N ASP A 146 -4.41 -17.03 12.96
CA ASP A 146 -4.06 -17.71 11.70
C ASP A 146 -3.23 -16.78 10.77
N PRO A 147 -1.92 -17.02 10.60
CA PRO A 147 -1.05 -16.16 9.78
C PRO A 147 -1.47 -16.11 8.30
N ALA A 148 -2.17 -17.14 7.80
CA ALA A 148 -2.66 -17.17 6.43
C ALA A 148 -3.71 -16.07 6.18
N ARG A 149 -4.41 -15.63 7.24
CA ARG A 149 -5.44 -14.59 7.18
C ARG A 149 -4.91 -13.18 7.46
N ARG A 150 -3.64 -13.03 7.87
CA ARG A 150 -3.01 -11.75 8.22
C ARG A 150 -3.28 -10.64 7.19
N GLY A 151 -3.09 -10.95 5.90
CA GLY A 151 -3.24 -9.98 4.82
C GLY A 151 -4.65 -9.39 4.75
N ALA A 152 -5.68 -10.23 4.96
CA ALA A 152 -7.07 -9.80 4.94
C ALA A 152 -7.36 -8.79 6.07
N TYR A 153 -6.95 -9.11 7.30
CA TYR A 153 -7.19 -8.25 8.47
C TYR A 153 -6.36 -6.95 8.44
N GLN A 154 -5.08 -7.01 8.10
CA GLN A 154 -4.24 -5.80 7.98
C GLN A 154 -4.73 -4.86 6.87
N THR A 155 -5.25 -5.43 5.77
CA THR A 155 -5.85 -4.64 4.69
C THR A 155 -7.05 -3.82 5.17
N MET A 156 -7.85 -4.31 6.11
CA MET A 156 -8.98 -3.54 6.64
C MET A 156 -8.55 -2.25 7.34
N PHE A 157 -7.47 -2.31 8.12
CA PHE A 157 -6.88 -1.13 8.78
C PHE A 157 -6.27 -0.18 7.74
N HIS A 158 -5.56 -0.73 6.74
CA HIS A 158 -4.97 0.07 5.66
C HIS A 158 -6.05 0.81 4.85
N LYS A 159 -7.14 0.12 4.49
CA LYS A 159 -8.30 0.68 3.78
C LYS A 159 -9.23 1.53 4.66
N ARG A 160 -8.92 1.69 5.95
CA ARG A 160 -9.72 2.48 6.93
C ARG A 160 -11.18 2.03 7.03
N THR A 161 -11.40 0.72 6.85
CA THR A 161 -12.73 0.09 6.97
C THR A 161 -13.06 -0.35 8.39
N VAL A 162 -12.09 -0.28 9.30
CA VAL A 162 -12.26 -0.54 10.73
C VAL A 162 -12.67 0.75 11.43
N ARG A 163 -13.81 0.72 12.11
CA ARG A 163 -14.27 1.79 12.98
C ARG A 163 -13.64 1.62 14.35
N LYS A 164 -13.05 2.69 14.86
CA LYS A 164 -12.41 2.74 16.17
C LYS A 164 -13.02 3.88 16.95
N GLU A 165 -13.42 3.61 18.18
CA GLU A 165 -13.85 4.62 19.14
C GLU A 165 -12.93 4.59 20.34
N TYR A 166 -12.52 5.77 20.78
CA TYR A 166 -11.72 5.97 21.97
C TYR A 166 -12.47 6.88 22.93
N GLU A 167 -12.25 6.67 24.22
CA GLU A 167 -12.64 7.61 25.26
C GLU A 167 -11.40 8.31 25.82
N ALA A 168 -11.53 9.60 26.15
CA ALA A 168 -10.48 10.36 26.81
C ALA A 168 -11.04 11.25 27.92
N ILE A 169 -10.28 11.40 29.02
CA ILE A 169 -10.55 12.41 30.04
C ILE A 169 -9.57 13.56 29.88
N ALA A 170 -10.10 14.77 29.72
CA ALA A 170 -9.33 15.99 29.53
C ALA A 170 -10.06 17.16 30.21
N PRO A 171 -9.43 18.34 30.37
CA PRO A 171 -10.12 19.54 30.84
C PRO A 171 -11.40 19.81 30.03
N TYR A 172 -12.43 20.30 30.70
CA TYR A 172 -13.65 20.79 30.07
C TYR A 172 -13.50 22.28 29.77
N ASP A 173 -13.66 22.65 28.50
CA ASP A 173 -13.74 24.05 28.07
C ASP A 173 -15.14 24.33 27.50
N PRO A 174 -16.00 25.10 28.19
CA PRO A 174 -17.33 25.46 27.68
C PRO A 174 -17.28 26.34 26.42
N ALA A 175 -16.15 27.00 26.12
CA ALA A 175 -15.98 27.80 24.91
C ALA A 175 -15.61 26.95 23.67
N LEU A 176 -15.19 25.69 23.86
CA LEU A 176 -14.82 24.81 22.77
C LEU A 176 -16.07 24.19 22.12
N ALA A 177 -16.39 24.66 20.91
CA ALA A 177 -17.51 24.12 20.14
C ALA A 177 -17.26 22.67 19.66
N LEU A 178 -18.05 21.73 20.20
CA LEU A 178 -18.08 20.31 19.85
C LEU A 178 -19.52 19.90 19.47
N PRO A 179 -19.71 18.90 18.59
CA PRO A 179 -18.69 18.04 17.98
C PRO A 179 -17.85 18.75 16.90
N ARG A 180 -16.60 18.32 16.74
CA ARG A 180 -15.65 18.88 15.76
C ARG A 180 -14.80 17.81 15.10
N VAL A 181 -14.42 18.03 13.85
CA VAL A 181 -13.38 17.24 13.17
C VAL A 181 -12.08 18.02 13.16
N VAL A 182 -11.02 17.43 13.73
CA VAL A 182 -9.66 17.99 13.69
C VAL A 182 -8.88 17.29 12.59
N ARG A 183 -8.29 18.10 11.69
CA ARG A 183 -7.42 17.66 10.60
C ARG A 183 -6.10 18.38 10.70
N SER A 184 -5.01 17.63 10.71
CA SER A 184 -3.67 18.20 10.68
C SER A 184 -2.67 17.26 10.03
N ARG A 185 -1.47 17.78 9.78
CA ARG A 185 -0.34 16.99 9.30
C ARG A 185 0.55 16.66 10.48
N ILE A 186 0.59 15.37 10.84
CA ILE A 186 1.42 14.86 11.91
C ILE A 186 2.69 14.25 11.35
N VAL A 187 3.83 14.69 11.86
CA VAL A 187 5.15 14.14 11.53
C VAL A 187 5.78 13.55 12.79
N LYS A 188 6.43 12.40 12.62
CA LYS A 188 7.21 11.74 13.66
C LYS A 188 8.65 11.58 13.19
N GLU A 189 9.51 12.47 13.63
CA GLU A 189 10.93 12.41 13.33
C GLU A 189 11.64 11.29 14.10
N LYS A 190 12.69 10.75 13.49
CA LYS A 190 13.59 9.80 14.16
C LYS A 190 14.38 10.57 15.22
N HIS A 191 14.60 9.96 16.39
CA HIS A 191 15.32 10.56 17.55
C HIS A 191 14.57 11.62 18.37
N VAL A 192 13.57 12.31 17.81
CA VAL A 192 12.67 13.15 18.61
C VAL A 192 11.69 12.25 19.37
N LEU A 193 11.40 12.49 20.65
CA LEU A 193 10.45 11.69 21.45
C LEU A 193 8.99 12.02 21.14
N ALA A 194 8.64 13.29 20.99
CA ALA A 194 7.30 13.72 20.58
C ALA A 194 7.08 13.58 19.06
N ALA A 195 5.82 13.43 18.66
CA ALA A 195 5.35 13.78 17.31
C ALA A 195 4.89 15.25 17.30
N GLN A 196 4.80 15.87 16.13
CA GLN A 196 4.44 17.28 16.00
C GLN A 196 3.39 17.48 14.90
N GLU A 197 2.50 18.44 15.11
CA GLU A 197 1.63 18.99 14.07
C GLU A 197 2.40 20.07 13.30
N VAL A 198 2.47 19.93 11.98
CA VAL A 198 3.21 20.84 11.09
C VAL A 198 2.29 21.38 10.01
N ALA A 199 2.69 22.47 9.34
CA ALA A 199 1.97 22.99 8.19
C ALA A 199 1.99 22.00 7.00
N GLY A 200 0.93 22.02 6.20
CA GLY A 200 0.80 21.25 4.96
C GLY A 200 -0.42 20.33 4.93
N GLU A 201 -0.51 19.51 3.87
CA GLU A 201 -1.70 18.67 3.64
C GLU A 201 -1.93 17.70 4.80
N PRO A 202 -3.14 17.71 5.41
CA PRO A 202 -3.47 16.83 6.53
C PRO A 202 -3.28 15.35 6.21
N ASN A 203 -2.61 14.64 7.10
CA ASN A 203 -2.42 13.19 7.02
C ASN A 203 -3.08 12.44 8.19
N ALA A 204 -3.74 13.20 9.06
CA ALA A 204 -4.43 12.76 10.25
C ALA A 204 -5.81 13.44 10.38
N GLU A 205 -6.82 12.67 10.76
CA GLU A 205 -8.20 13.14 10.95
C GLU A 205 -8.85 12.41 12.12
N THR A 206 -9.48 13.17 13.02
CA THR A 206 -10.20 12.67 14.20
C THR A 206 -11.48 13.47 14.40
N ALA A 207 -12.62 12.78 14.51
CA ALA A 207 -13.87 13.37 15.01
C ALA A 207 -13.91 13.31 16.54
N ILE A 208 -14.27 14.43 17.17
CA ILE A 208 -14.23 14.63 18.63
C ILE A 208 -15.59 15.13 19.09
N GLU A 209 -16.09 14.54 20.16
CA GLU A 209 -17.40 14.81 20.74
C GLU A 209 -17.29 14.77 22.27
N LEU A 210 -17.91 15.72 22.96
CA LEU A 210 -18.04 15.69 24.41
C LEU A 210 -19.23 14.80 24.77
N LEU A 211 -19.02 13.80 25.64
CA LEU A 211 -20.08 12.91 26.13
C LEU A 211 -20.77 13.50 27.36
N GLU A 212 -19.95 13.93 28.32
CA GLU A 212 -20.39 14.48 29.59
C GLU A 212 -19.24 15.27 30.22
N HIS A 213 -19.56 16.18 31.13
CA HIS A 213 -18.57 16.96 31.87
C HIS A 213 -18.99 17.08 33.34
N ARG A 214 -18.00 17.18 34.23
CA ARG A 214 -18.17 17.44 35.67
C ARG A 214 -16.87 17.93 36.27
N ASP A 215 -16.93 18.77 37.30
CA ASP A 215 -15.76 19.21 38.09
C ASP A 215 -14.57 19.72 37.25
N GLY A 216 -14.86 20.44 36.15
CA GLY A 216 -13.84 20.97 35.24
C GLY A 216 -13.22 19.96 34.28
N LEU A 217 -13.69 18.70 34.28
CA LEU A 217 -13.26 17.65 33.36
C LEU A 217 -14.36 17.26 32.39
N GLY A 218 -13.97 16.88 31.17
CA GLY A 218 -14.83 16.31 30.16
C GLY A 218 -14.45 14.87 29.86
N ARG A 219 -15.46 14.02 29.64
CA ARG A 219 -15.31 12.71 29.00
C ARG A 219 -15.61 12.85 27.52
N TYR A 220 -14.61 12.58 26.69
CA TYR A 220 -14.66 12.80 25.25
C TYR A 220 -14.68 11.48 24.48
N ARG A 221 -15.50 11.41 23.44
CA ARG A 221 -15.46 10.36 22.41
C ARG A 221 -14.59 10.83 21.26
N LEU A 222 -13.60 10.03 20.89
CA LEU A 222 -12.69 10.27 19.77
C LEU A 222 -12.82 9.16 18.73
N ARG A 223 -13.08 9.53 17.48
CA ARG A 223 -13.22 8.59 16.35
C ARG A 223 -12.18 8.92 15.28
N PRO A 224 -10.96 8.32 15.35
CA PRO A 224 -9.91 8.59 14.37
C PRO A 224 -10.13 7.81 13.07
N LEU A 225 -10.12 8.53 11.95
CA LEU A 225 -10.14 7.93 10.60
C LEU A 225 -8.75 7.38 10.21
N THR A 226 -7.69 7.95 10.78
CA THR A 226 -6.30 7.58 10.56
C THR A 226 -5.68 6.97 11.83
N GLY A 227 -4.37 6.75 11.84
CA GLY A 227 -3.67 6.15 12.99
C GLY A 227 -2.22 6.59 13.06
N ARG A 228 -1.96 7.90 13.02
CA ARG A 228 -0.60 8.45 13.17
C ARG A 228 -0.13 8.34 14.61
N THR A 229 1.19 8.28 14.81
CA THR A 229 1.81 8.26 16.15
C THR A 229 1.32 9.45 16.97
N HIS A 230 0.82 9.19 18.18
CA HIS A 230 0.28 10.21 19.10
C HIS A 230 -0.90 11.04 18.54
N GLN A 231 -1.60 10.61 17.49
CA GLN A 231 -2.60 11.43 16.80
C GLN A 231 -3.68 12.01 17.73
N LEU A 232 -4.30 11.17 18.56
CA LEU A 232 -5.36 11.61 19.46
C LEU A 232 -4.84 12.58 20.53
N ARG A 233 -3.64 12.33 21.03
CA ARG A 233 -2.96 13.16 22.04
C ARG A 233 -2.67 14.56 21.50
N LEU A 234 -2.12 14.64 20.29
CA LEU A 234 -1.87 15.89 19.57
C LEU A 234 -3.16 16.65 19.29
N HIS A 235 -4.18 16.00 18.71
CA HIS A 235 -5.43 16.68 18.37
C HIS A 235 -6.16 17.22 19.60
N MET A 236 -6.14 16.49 20.72
CA MET A 236 -6.72 16.99 21.98
C MET A 236 -5.90 18.17 22.53
N ASN A 237 -4.57 18.09 22.46
CA ASN A 237 -3.69 19.19 22.84
C ASN A 237 -3.87 20.45 21.98
N SER A 238 -4.00 20.32 20.66
CA SER A 238 -4.20 21.47 19.76
C SER A 238 -5.59 22.12 19.88
N LEU A 239 -6.55 21.44 20.51
CA LEU A 239 -7.82 22.03 20.93
C LEU A 239 -7.75 22.72 22.31
N GLY A 240 -6.58 22.76 22.96
CA GLY A 240 -6.44 23.34 24.30
C GLY A 240 -6.93 22.45 25.44
N ILE A 241 -7.29 21.19 25.15
CA ILE A 241 -7.80 20.21 26.12
C ILE A 241 -6.92 18.96 26.14
N PRO A 242 -5.64 19.07 26.56
CA PRO A 242 -4.73 17.93 26.59
C PRO A 242 -5.26 16.80 27.48
N ILE A 243 -5.04 15.56 27.05
CA ILE A 243 -5.51 14.38 27.79
C ILE A 243 -4.79 14.30 29.14
N LEU A 244 -5.54 14.02 30.21
CA LEU A 244 -4.95 13.89 31.54
C LEU A 244 -3.94 12.73 31.60
N GLY A 245 -2.82 12.95 32.31
CA GLY A 245 -1.75 11.97 32.43
C GLY A 245 -0.90 11.79 31.17
N ASP A 246 -0.96 12.74 30.22
CA ASP A 246 -0.08 12.75 29.06
C ASP A 246 1.30 13.30 29.42
N ASP A 247 2.30 12.42 29.38
CA ASP A 247 3.67 12.77 29.74
C ASP A 247 4.41 13.54 28.62
N PHE A 248 3.80 13.81 27.46
CA PHE A 248 4.45 14.45 26.30
C PHE A 248 3.80 15.77 25.88
N TYR A 249 2.49 15.91 26.08
CA TYR A 249 1.73 17.09 25.64
C TYR A 249 0.87 17.63 26.77
N PRO A 250 0.86 18.96 26.99
CA PRO A 250 1.56 20.00 26.24
C PRO A 250 3.07 20.06 26.51
N VAL A 251 3.50 19.51 27.65
CA VAL A 251 4.89 19.56 28.14
C VAL A 251 5.40 18.14 28.34
N LEU A 252 6.60 17.86 27.83
CA LEU A 252 7.30 16.61 28.09
C LEU A 252 7.72 16.56 29.57
N THR A 253 7.32 15.51 30.27
CA THR A 253 7.64 15.30 31.68
C THR A 253 8.77 14.30 31.85
N ASP A 254 9.60 14.48 32.89
CA ASP A 254 10.72 13.57 33.23
C ASP A 254 10.27 12.32 34.02
N LYS A 255 9.02 11.90 33.84
CA LYS A 255 8.48 10.73 34.54
C LYS A 255 9.27 9.47 34.17
N PRO A 256 9.79 8.71 35.15
CA PRO A 256 10.51 7.48 34.89
C PRO A 256 9.68 6.51 34.04
N VAL A 257 10.32 5.79 33.13
CA VAL A 257 9.62 4.87 32.20
C VAL A 257 8.86 3.77 32.94
N ASP A 258 9.32 3.41 34.14
CA ASP A 258 8.76 2.36 34.99
C ASP A 258 7.82 2.90 36.08
N ASP A 259 7.54 4.20 36.07
CA ASP A 259 6.50 4.79 36.91
C ASP A 259 5.12 4.51 36.30
N PHE A 260 4.41 3.56 36.91
CA PHE A 260 3.05 3.17 36.54
C PHE A 260 1.95 4.02 37.20
N THR A 261 2.30 5.07 37.96
CA THR A 261 1.33 6.01 38.51
C THR A 261 0.75 6.88 37.40
N ARG A 262 -0.40 7.56 37.64
CA ARG A 262 -0.99 8.55 36.71
C ARG A 262 -1.03 8.09 35.23
N PRO A 263 -1.68 6.97 34.90
CA PRO A 263 -1.86 6.53 33.51
C PRO A 263 -2.51 7.61 32.66
N LEU A 264 -2.12 7.62 31.38
CA LEU A 264 -2.79 8.40 30.35
C LEU A 264 -4.28 8.07 30.34
N GLN A 265 -5.14 9.07 30.47
CA GLN A 265 -6.60 8.89 30.46
C GLN A 265 -7.14 8.79 29.02
N LEU A 266 -6.62 7.81 28.26
CA LEU A 266 -7.03 7.48 26.89
C LEU A 266 -7.25 5.97 26.76
N LEU A 267 -8.43 5.59 26.30
CA LEU A 267 -8.88 4.20 26.22
C LEU A 267 -9.42 3.89 24.82
N ALA A 268 -8.91 2.84 24.17
CA ALA A 268 -9.49 2.29 22.94
C ALA A 268 -10.74 1.48 23.28
N ALA A 269 -11.90 2.14 23.22
CA ALA A 269 -13.14 1.66 23.83
C ALA A 269 -13.94 0.71 22.94
N THR A 270 -14.05 0.98 21.64
CA THR A 270 -14.80 0.13 20.70
C THR A 270 -13.98 -0.16 19.45
N LEU A 271 -14.03 -1.41 18.98
CA LEU A 271 -13.49 -1.86 17.70
C LEU A 271 -14.59 -2.55 16.89
N GLU A 272 -14.90 -2.01 15.71
CA GLU A 272 -15.97 -2.53 14.85
C GLU A 272 -15.49 -2.68 13.40
N PHE A 273 -15.80 -3.81 12.77
CA PHE A 273 -15.47 -4.09 11.38
C PHE A 273 -16.36 -5.19 10.79
N THR A 274 -16.45 -5.24 9.47
CA THR A 274 -17.00 -6.41 8.77
C THR A 274 -15.88 -7.44 8.59
N ASP A 275 -16.03 -8.62 9.16
CA ASP A 275 -15.01 -9.67 9.07
C ASP A 275 -14.70 -10.00 7.60
N PRO A 276 -13.43 -9.96 7.16
CA PRO A 276 -13.09 -10.07 5.74
C PRO A 276 -13.24 -11.50 5.22
N ILE A 277 -13.38 -12.49 6.11
CA ILE A 277 -13.53 -13.91 5.79
C ILE A 277 -15.00 -14.29 5.81
N SER A 278 -15.65 -14.14 6.96
CA SER A 278 -17.04 -14.53 7.19
C SER A 278 -18.07 -13.51 6.72
N ARG A 279 -17.65 -12.27 6.44
CA ARG A 279 -18.51 -11.12 6.11
C ARG A 279 -19.49 -10.70 7.22
N ALA A 280 -19.43 -11.34 8.39
CA ALA A 280 -20.25 -10.97 9.54
C ALA A 280 -19.79 -9.63 10.14
N PRO A 281 -20.70 -8.78 10.62
CA PRO A 281 -20.32 -7.63 11.44
C PRO A 281 -19.73 -8.12 12.76
N ARG A 282 -18.60 -7.53 13.15
CA ARG A 282 -17.91 -7.78 14.43
C ARG A 282 -17.83 -6.45 15.18
N ARG A 283 -18.19 -6.47 16.46
CA ARG A 283 -18.07 -5.33 17.36
C ARG A 283 -17.57 -5.83 18.71
N PHE A 284 -16.55 -5.18 19.24
CA PHE A 284 -15.95 -5.48 20.53
C PHE A 284 -15.90 -4.20 21.36
N GLU A 285 -16.14 -4.33 22.67
CA GLU A 285 -16.09 -3.25 23.65
C GLU A 285 -15.05 -3.58 24.73
N THR A 286 -14.39 -2.53 25.24
CA THR A 286 -13.47 -2.63 26.37
C THR A 286 -14.22 -2.94 27.66
N THR A 287 -13.58 -3.64 28.58
CA THR A 287 -14.08 -3.83 29.96
C THR A 287 -13.38 -2.88 30.95
N ARG A 288 -12.45 -2.05 30.48
CA ARG A 288 -11.72 -1.09 31.31
C ARG A 288 -12.47 0.24 31.40
N THR A 289 -12.15 0.99 32.44
CA THR A 289 -12.65 2.34 32.65
C THR A 289 -11.49 3.32 32.83
N LEU A 290 -11.75 4.61 32.62
CA LEU A 290 -10.79 5.67 32.91
C LEU A 290 -10.93 6.09 34.37
N GLN A 291 -9.88 5.86 35.16
CA GLN A 291 -9.87 6.07 36.60
C GLN A 291 -10.17 7.53 37.02
N ALA A 292 -9.72 8.53 36.26
CA ALA A 292 -10.02 9.93 36.56
C ALA A 292 -11.53 10.23 36.48
N TRP A 293 -12.28 9.39 35.77
CA TRP A 293 -13.73 9.49 35.65
C TRP A 293 -14.53 8.55 36.55
N THR A 294 -13.96 7.41 36.94
CA THR A 294 -14.68 6.42 37.77
C THR A 294 -14.33 6.51 39.25
N ASP A 295 -13.14 7.01 39.59
CA ASP A 295 -12.65 7.22 40.95
C ASP A 295 -11.89 8.56 41.04
N PRO A 296 -12.61 9.70 41.08
CA PRO A 296 -11.98 11.02 41.15
C PRO A 296 -11.18 11.21 42.44
N ALA A 297 -11.57 10.57 43.55
CA ALA A 297 -10.89 10.69 44.84
C ALA A 297 -9.45 10.18 44.80
N ARG A 298 -9.15 9.15 43.99
CA ARG A 298 -7.77 8.71 43.73
C ARG A 298 -6.94 9.69 42.89
N THR A 299 -7.57 10.59 42.15
CA THR A 299 -6.91 11.46 41.16
C THR A 299 -6.67 12.88 41.68
N SER A 300 -7.47 13.35 42.65
CA SER A 300 -7.44 14.72 43.18
C SER A 300 -6.12 15.15 43.84
N GLY A 301 -5.18 14.23 44.12
CA GLY A 301 -3.82 14.58 44.56
C GLY A 301 -2.93 15.27 43.51
N ALA A 302 -3.31 15.24 42.22
CA ALA A 302 -2.48 15.74 41.13
C ALA A 302 -2.95 17.07 40.50
N VAL A 303 -4.21 17.47 40.69
CA VAL A 303 -4.82 18.61 39.96
C VAL A 303 -4.73 19.93 40.73
N ALA A 304 -4.57 19.91 42.05
CA ALA A 304 -4.55 21.12 42.90
C ALA A 304 -3.28 22.00 42.78
N ARG A 305 -2.33 21.69 41.88
CA ARG A 305 -1.11 22.50 41.65
C ARG A 305 -1.01 23.14 40.26
N ALA A 306 -2.03 22.98 39.41
CA ALA A 306 -2.06 23.55 38.07
C ALA A 306 -3.23 24.53 37.92
N ALA A 307 -3.20 25.62 38.70
CA ALA A 307 -3.97 26.83 38.41
C ALA A 307 -3.05 27.83 37.67
N PRO A 308 -3.54 28.56 36.66
CA PRO A 308 -2.70 29.13 35.61
C PRO A 308 -2.14 30.48 36.02
N GLY A 309 -0.80 30.59 36.02
CA GLY A 309 -0.08 31.86 36.14
C GLY A 309 0.71 32.12 34.85
N VAL A 310 0.63 33.37 34.39
CA VAL A 310 1.44 33.99 33.32
C VAL A 310 0.90 33.82 31.89
N ALA A 311 -0.08 34.67 31.58
CA ALA A 311 -0.20 35.25 30.24
C ALA A 311 1.02 36.16 30.02
N HIS A 312 1.87 35.82 29.05
CA HIS A 312 2.82 36.77 28.48
C HIS A 312 2.40 37.13 27.05
N SER A 313 1.90 38.35 26.95
CA SER A 313 1.75 39.18 25.77
C SER A 313 3.04 39.18 24.96
N ILE A 314 2.99 38.76 23.71
CA ILE A 314 3.99 39.15 22.72
C ILE A 314 3.39 40.31 21.95
N GLU A 315 3.75 41.51 22.40
CA GLU A 315 3.52 42.76 21.69
C GLU A 315 4.27 42.76 20.36
N THR A 316 3.51 43.01 19.31
CA THR A 316 3.98 43.51 18.02
C THR A 316 4.64 44.87 18.22
N SER A 317 5.96 44.97 18.00
CA SER A 317 6.64 46.24 17.80
C SER A 317 7.38 46.25 16.46
N SER A 318 6.85 47.11 15.60
CA SER A 318 7.43 47.55 14.34
C SER A 318 8.61 48.49 14.60
N SER A 319 9.75 48.26 13.95
CA SER A 319 10.68 49.34 13.62
C SER A 319 11.46 49.02 12.34
N GLN A 320 11.36 49.96 11.40
CA GLN A 320 11.99 50.03 10.09
C GLN A 320 13.49 50.38 10.19
N SER A 321 14.30 49.86 9.26
CA SER A 321 15.39 50.56 8.54
C SER A 321 16.12 49.55 7.63
N SER A 322 15.80 49.50 6.33
CA SER A 322 16.52 50.17 5.22
C SER A 322 17.83 49.49 4.75
N SER A 323 17.80 48.89 3.56
CA SER A 323 18.53 49.36 2.34
C SER A 323 19.07 48.23 1.45
N GLY A 324 19.00 48.46 0.12
CA GLY A 324 19.78 47.79 -0.93
C GLY A 324 19.04 46.72 -1.75
N MET A 325 18.33 47.08 -2.85
CA MET A 325 18.78 46.97 -4.26
C MET A 325 18.98 45.50 -4.74
N ALA A 326 18.40 44.98 -5.83
CA ALA A 326 17.86 45.59 -7.04
C ALA A 326 17.00 44.61 -7.89
N THR A 327 16.02 45.19 -8.60
CA THR A 327 15.55 44.92 -9.99
C THR A 327 14.88 43.60 -10.40
N ALA A 328 13.54 43.63 -10.36
CA ALA A 328 12.59 43.60 -11.49
C ALA A 328 12.85 42.71 -12.72
N HIS A 329 11.93 41.75 -12.97
CA HIS A 329 11.12 41.80 -14.18
C HIS A 329 9.75 41.14 -13.96
N ARG A 330 8.71 41.95 -14.18
CA ARG A 330 7.30 41.60 -14.19
C ARG A 330 6.86 41.42 -15.65
N ASP A 331 5.76 40.69 -15.81
CA ASP A 331 4.68 40.88 -16.80
C ASP A 331 4.43 39.81 -17.87
N ARG A 332 3.14 39.42 -17.85
CA ARG A 332 2.26 38.90 -18.91
C ARG A 332 2.39 37.41 -19.25
N TRP A 333 1.30 36.67 -19.07
CA TRP A 333 0.34 36.40 -20.16
C TRP A 333 -0.95 35.72 -19.63
N ILE A 334 -2.06 36.46 -19.71
CA ILE A 334 -3.44 35.95 -19.71
C ILE A 334 -3.94 36.07 -21.15
N GLY A 335 -4.52 35.03 -21.74
CA GLY A 335 -5.39 35.22 -22.90
C GLY A 335 -5.57 34.06 -23.87
N ARG A 336 -6.75 33.42 -23.77
CA ARG A 336 -7.64 32.99 -24.87
C ARG A 336 -7.09 32.03 -25.93
N ILE A 337 -7.58 30.79 -25.91
CA ILE A 337 -7.66 29.93 -27.10
C ILE A 337 -9.13 29.84 -27.53
N ARG A 338 -9.43 30.42 -28.71
CA ARG A 338 -10.68 30.31 -29.45
C ARG A 338 -10.64 29.07 -30.34
N VAL A 339 -11.72 28.29 -30.30
CA VAL A 339 -12.02 27.20 -31.23
C VAL A 339 -12.37 27.79 -32.60
N ALA A 340 -11.67 27.38 -33.65
CA ALA A 340 -11.99 27.73 -35.04
C ALA A 340 -12.53 26.50 -35.79
N ARG A 341 -13.75 26.63 -36.33
CA ARG A 341 -14.41 25.71 -37.27
C ARG A 341 -13.72 25.79 -38.65
N PRO A 342 -13.71 24.72 -39.46
CA PRO A 342 -13.35 24.82 -40.86
C PRO A 342 -14.56 25.26 -41.71
N GLN A 343 -14.38 26.30 -42.51
CA GLN A 343 -15.31 26.70 -43.58
C GLN A 343 -15.06 25.87 -44.85
N MET A 344 -16.17 25.45 -45.47
CA MET A 344 -16.27 24.98 -46.85
C MET A 344 -15.93 26.11 -47.84
N THR A 345 -15.19 25.78 -48.90
CA THR A 345 -15.33 26.45 -50.20
C THR A 345 -15.31 25.42 -51.33
N ASP A 346 -16.41 25.45 -52.05
CA ASP A 346 -16.76 24.86 -53.34
C ASP A 346 -15.72 25.13 -54.45
N ARG A 347 -15.54 24.15 -55.36
CA ARG A 347 -15.42 24.40 -56.80
C ARG A 347 -15.55 23.11 -57.63
N SER A 348 -16.61 23.14 -58.47
CA SER A 348 -16.74 22.61 -59.85
C SER A 348 -16.90 21.11 -60.13
N ALA A 349 -18.16 20.74 -60.46
CA ALA A 349 -18.62 19.60 -61.29
C ALA A 349 -18.30 19.86 -62.81
N PRO A 350 -18.64 19.02 -63.84
CA PRO A 350 -19.91 18.25 -64.06
C PRO A 350 -19.75 16.93 -64.90
N PRO A 351 -20.79 16.37 -65.59
CA PRO A 351 -22.08 15.86 -65.10
C PRO A 351 -22.45 14.41 -65.58
N ALA A 352 -23.58 13.93 -65.04
CA ALA A 352 -24.61 13.06 -65.66
C ALA A 352 -24.33 11.56 -65.91
N THR A 353 -25.14 10.69 -65.27
CA THR A 353 -26.24 9.96 -65.94
C THR A 353 -27.15 9.32 -64.88
N ILE A 354 -28.40 9.79 -64.81
CA ILE A 354 -29.50 9.17 -64.04
C ILE A 354 -30.29 8.29 -65.02
N ARG A 355 -30.50 7.02 -64.67
CA ARG A 355 -31.63 6.25 -65.20
C ARG A 355 -32.29 5.41 -64.11
N THR A 356 -33.51 5.86 -63.79
CA THR A 356 -34.74 5.10 -63.55
C THR A 356 -34.86 4.21 -62.31
N LEU A 357 -35.59 4.74 -61.31
CA LEU A 357 -36.48 3.98 -60.43
C LEU A 357 -37.59 3.29 -61.24
N GLY A 358 -37.83 2.02 -60.94
CA GLY A 358 -39.04 1.31 -61.38
C GLY A 358 -38.83 -0.20 -61.42
N GLY A 359 -39.04 -0.89 -60.30
CA GLY A 359 -39.02 -2.35 -60.31
C GLY A 359 -39.02 -2.98 -58.93
N MET A 360 -40.24 -3.25 -58.44
CA MET A 360 -40.57 -4.44 -57.64
C MET A 360 -40.19 -4.45 -56.16
N LEU A 361 -41.16 -4.00 -55.38
CA LEU A 361 -41.60 -4.63 -54.13
C LEU A 361 -41.69 -6.17 -54.29
N ALA A 362 -40.83 -6.90 -53.59
CA ALA A 362 -41.10 -8.25 -53.06
C ALA A 362 -40.11 -8.52 -51.90
N PRO A 363 -40.56 -9.05 -50.74
CA PRO A 363 -39.70 -9.26 -49.60
C PRO A 363 -39.01 -10.62 -49.69
N GLU A 364 -37.69 -10.64 -49.89
CA GLU A 364 -36.88 -11.84 -49.70
C GLU A 364 -36.40 -11.89 -48.25
N LEU A 365 -37.28 -12.37 -47.36
CA LEU A 365 -36.90 -12.95 -46.08
C LEU A 365 -36.36 -14.36 -46.36
N ALA A 366 -35.11 -14.44 -46.81
CA ALA A 366 -34.36 -15.68 -46.89
C ALA A 366 -33.31 -15.69 -45.76
N ASP A 367 -33.58 -16.54 -44.78
CA ASP A 367 -32.81 -16.83 -43.59
C ASP A 367 -31.49 -17.56 -43.96
N GLU A 368 -30.49 -16.84 -44.46
CA GLU A 368 -29.13 -17.38 -44.58
C GLU A 368 -28.39 -17.21 -43.24
N ALA A 369 -28.60 -18.18 -42.34
CA ALA A 369 -27.73 -18.35 -41.18
C ALA A 369 -26.26 -18.35 -41.63
N PRO A 370 -25.36 -17.57 -41.00
CA PRO A 370 -23.96 -17.50 -41.42
C PRO A 370 -23.36 -18.91 -41.45
N PRO A 371 -22.58 -19.27 -42.49
CA PRO A 371 -22.04 -20.62 -42.63
C PRO A 371 -21.40 -21.05 -41.32
N ARG A 372 -21.76 -22.23 -40.79
CA ARG A 372 -21.51 -22.70 -39.40
C ARG A 372 -20.12 -22.32 -38.84
N HIS A 373 -19.09 -22.31 -39.69
CA HIS A 373 -17.74 -21.88 -39.35
C HIS A 373 -17.64 -20.43 -38.82
N LYS A 374 -18.37 -19.47 -39.41
CA LYS A 374 -18.41 -18.07 -38.92
C LYS A 374 -19.07 -17.99 -37.54
N LEU A 375 -20.18 -18.69 -37.33
CA LEU A 375 -20.86 -18.73 -36.04
C LEU A 375 -19.93 -19.25 -34.93
N HIS A 376 -19.19 -20.33 -35.19
CA HIS A 376 -18.20 -20.84 -34.23
C HIS A 376 -17.10 -19.82 -33.91
N ALA A 377 -16.63 -19.04 -34.89
CA ALA A 377 -15.62 -18.01 -34.65
C ALA A 377 -16.15 -16.85 -33.78
N TYR A 378 -17.39 -16.40 -33.98
CA TYR A 378 -18.02 -15.41 -33.09
C TYR A 378 -18.23 -15.94 -31.67
N LEU A 379 -18.66 -17.20 -31.53
CA LEU A 379 -18.78 -17.85 -30.23
C LEU A 379 -17.44 -17.95 -29.50
N ASP A 380 -16.34 -18.21 -30.22
CA ASP A 380 -15.00 -18.24 -29.63
C ASP A 380 -14.60 -16.89 -29.04
N VAL A 381 -14.84 -15.80 -29.79
CA VAL A 381 -14.60 -14.43 -29.27
C VAL A 381 -15.45 -14.18 -28.02
N ALA A 382 -16.74 -14.51 -28.05
CA ALA A 382 -17.63 -14.31 -26.91
C ALA A 382 -17.18 -15.09 -25.67
N VAL A 383 -16.81 -16.36 -25.82
CA VAL A 383 -16.30 -17.21 -24.73
C VAL A 383 -15.02 -16.62 -24.14
N VAL A 384 -14.07 -16.19 -24.98
CA VAL A 384 -12.81 -15.59 -24.51
C VAL A 384 -13.10 -14.29 -23.75
N VAL A 385 -13.94 -13.40 -24.28
CA VAL A 385 -14.27 -12.12 -23.62
C VAL A 385 -14.97 -12.34 -22.29
N LEU A 386 -15.95 -13.25 -22.21
CA LEU A 386 -16.65 -13.57 -20.97
C LEU A 386 -15.71 -14.21 -19.94
N ALA A 387 -14.83 -15.12 -20.36
CA ALA A 387 -13.83 -15.72 -19.49
C ALA A 387 -12.85 -14.68 -18.95
N LEU A 388 -12.38 -13.75 -19.77
CA LEU A 388 -11.53 -12.63 -19.33
C LEU A 388 -12.27 -11.74 -18.32
N ALA A 389 -13.51 -11.35 -18.62
CA ALA A 389 -14.30 -10.54 -17.70
C ALA A 389 -14.51 -11.24 -16.34
N GLY A 390 -14.90 -12.51 -16.35
CA GLY A 390 -15.05 -13.32 -15.14
C GLY A 390 -13.73 -13.48 -14.37
N THR A 391 -12.63 -13.72 -15.08
CA THR A 391 -11.28 -13.83 -14.49
C THR A 391 -10.89 -12.53 -13.79
N ASN A 392 -11.12 -11.38 -14.43
CA ASN A 392 -10.78 -10.07 -13.86
C ASN A 392 -11.58 -9.80 -12.58
N LEU A 393 -12.88 -10.11 -12.59
CA LEU A 393 -13.76 -9.97 -11.42
C LEU A 393 -13.31 -10.87 -10.27
N ILE A 394 -13.02 -12.15 -10.55
CA ILE A 394 -12.54 -13.10 -9.54
C ILE A 394 -11.19 -12.62 -8.97
N ALA A 395 -10.24 -12.26 -9.83
CA ALA A 395 -8.89 -11.87 -9.41
C ALA A 395 -8.88 -10.62 -8.51
N HIS A 396 -9.81 -9.68 -8.67
CA HIS A 396 -9.80 -8.41 -7.90
C HIS A 396 -10.81 -8.34 -6.75
N PHE A 397 -11.92 -9.09 -6.82
CA PHE A 397 -13.02 -8.96 -5.86
C PHE A 397 -13.25 -10.20 -4.99
N THR A 398 -12.39 -11.21 -5.08
CA THR A 398 -12.45 -12.40 -4.22
C THR A 398 -11.27 -12.46 -3.24
N THR A 399 -10.61 -13.61 -3.08
CA THR A 399 -9.54 -13.81 -2.09
C THR A 399 -8.18 -13.40 -2.65
N ALA A 400 -7.23 -13.09 -1.77
CA ALA A 400 -5.85 -12.81 -2.18
C ALA A 400 -5.18 -14.01 -2.88
N TRP A 401 -5.60 -15.24 -2.58
CA TRP A 401 -5.15 -16.42 -3.32
C TRP A 401 -5.70 -16.44 -4.74
N ALA A 402 -6.96 -16.05 -4.93
CA ALA A 402 -7.54 -15.96 -6.25
C ALA A 402 -6.80 -14.94 -7.14
N SER A 403 -6.32 -13.82 -6.59
CA SER A 403 -5.52 -12.86 -7.39
C SER A 403 -4.20 -13.45 -7.91
N ILE A 404 -3.65 -14.46 -7.22
CA ILE A 404 -2.38 -15.11 -7.58
C ILE A 404 -2.59 -16.16 -8.70
N VAL A 405 -3.63 -16.98 -8.59
CA VAL A 405 -3.78 -18.18 -9.45
C VAL A 405 -4.78 -18.01 -10.59
N THR A 406 -5.79 -17.15 -10.43
CA THR A 406 -6.93 -17.12 -11.38
C THR A 406 -6.47 -16.70 -12.78
N VAL A 407 -5.65 -15.67 -12.90
CA VAL A 407 -5.19 -15.17 -14.22
C VAL A 407 -4.27 -16.19 -14.91
N PRO A 408 -3.22 -16.75 -14.27
CA PRO A 408 -2.42 -17.83 -14.87
C PRO A 408 -3.26 -19.03 -15.32
N VAL A 409 -4.15 -19.52 -14.45
CA VAL A 409 -4.99 -20.69 -14.75
C VAL A 409 -5.93 -20.39 -15.92
N ALA A 410 -6.61 -19.24 -15.91
CA ALA A 410 -7.50 -18.84 -16.99
C ALA A 410 -6.77 -18.73 -18.33
N ALA A 411 -5.56 -18.15 -18.36
CA ALA A 411 -4.76 -18.04 -19.57
C ALA A 411 -4.39 -19.41 -20.16
N VAL A 412 -3.98 -20.36 -19.31
CA VAL A 412 -3.66 -21.74 -19.72
C VAL A 412 -4.91 -22.48 -20.20
N VAL A 413 -6.03 -22.35 -19.50
CA VAL A 413 -7.31 -22.97 -19.88
C VAL A 413 -7.82 -22.43 -21.21
N LEU A 414 -7.79 -21.11 -21.41
CA LEU A 414 -8.18 -20.47 -22.67
C LEU A 414 -7.27 -20.89 -23.83
N LEU A 415 -5.95 -20.96 -23.60
CA LEU A 415 -5.00 -21.48 -24.58
C LEU A 415 -5.37 -22.92 -24.98
N ALA A 416 -5.52 -23.82 -24.01
CA ALA A 416 -5.86 -25.22 -24.25
C ALA A 416 -7.21 -25.37 -24.98
N LEU A 417 -8.20 -24.58 -24.60
CA LEU A 417 -9.52 -24.56 -25.24
C LEU A 417 -9.42 -24.14 -26.71
N MET A 418 -8.73 -23.03 -27.02
CA MET A 418 -8.57 -22.56 -28.40
C MET A 418 -7.72 -23.53 -29.24
N ARG A 419 -6.72 -24.18 -28.64
CA ARG A 419 -5.95 -25.26 -29.31
C ARG A 419 -6.84 -26.44 -29.67
N ARG A 420 -7.74 -26.87 -28.77
CA ARG A 420 -8.72 -27.95 -29.03
C ARG A 420 -9.74 -27.55 -30.09
N ARG A 421 -10.02 -26.26 -30.26
CA ARG A 421 -10.90 -25.70 -31.30
C ARG A 421 -10.18 -25.39 -32.62
N GLY A 422 -8.97 -25.94 -32.81
CA GLY A 422 -8.25 -25.87 -34.07
C GLY A 422 -7.43 -24.59 -34.27
N MET A 423 -7.12 -23.83 -33.21
CA MET A 423 -6.18 -22.72 -33.31
C MET A 423 -4.74 -23.21 -33.38
N HIS A 424 -3.99 -22.74 -34.39
CA HIS A 424 -2.61 -23.11 -34.62
C HIS A 424 -1.63 -22.25 -33.80
N TRP A 425 -0.44 -22.78 -33.53
CA TRP A 425 0.60 -22.08 -32.75
C TRP A 425 1.03 -20.73 -33.35
N HIS A 426 0.95 -20.54 -34.67
CA HIS A 426 1.31 -19.27 -35.30
C HIS A 426 0.25 -18.17 -35.06
N GLU A 427 -1.04 -18.53 -35.02
CA GLU A 427 -2.14 -17.63 -34.66
C GLU A 427 -1.97 -17.17 -33.21
N LEU A 428 -1.59 -18.08 -32.33
CA LEU A 428 -1.32 -17.82 -30.91
C LEU A 428 0.02 -17.15 -30.63
N GLY A 429 0.92 -17.04 -31.62
CA GLY A 429 2.23 -16.39 -31.48
C GLY A 429 3.29 -17.21 -30.78
N LEU A 430 3.07 -18.51 -30.72
CA LEU A 430 3.92 -19.48 -30.04
C LEU A 430 4.66 -20.38 -31.03
N SER A 431 4.63 -20.07 -32.34
CA SER A 431 5.34 -20.86 -33.35
C SER A 431 6.86 -20.71 -33.19
N PRO A 432 7.62 -21.83 -33.04
CA PRO A 432 9.08 -21.80 -32.95
C PRO A 432 9.77 -21.12 -34.13
N ARG A 433 9.17 -21.16 -35.33
CA ARG A 433 9.68 -20.51 -36.55
C ARG A 433 9.82 -18.99 -36.39
N GLN A 434 9.06 -18.38 -35.48
CA GLN A 434 9.04 -16.93 -35.25
C GLN A 434 9.89 -16.51 -34.05
N TRP A 435 10.55 -17.44 -33.33
CA TRP A 435 11.31 -17.11 -32.12
C TRP A 435 12.48 -16.19 -32.39
N LYS A 436 13.29 -16.43 -33.43
CA LYS A 436 14.43 -15.56 -33.77
C LYS A 436 14.00 -14.11 -34.00
N ARG A 437 12.95 -13.92 -34.82
CA ARG A 437 12.38 -12.58 -35.08
C ARG A 437 11.77 -11.99 -33.81
N GLY A 438 11.04 -12.79 -33.04
CA GLY A 438 10.49 -12.43 -31.73
C GLY A 438 11.54 -11.89 -30.77
N THR A 439 12.65 -12.60 -30.61
CA THR A 439 13.77 -12.22 -29.73
C THR A 439 14.41 -10.91 -30.16
N LEU A 440 14.60 -10.67 -31.47
CA LEU A 440 15.14 -9.40 -31.96
C LEU A 440 14.23 -8.21 -31.61
N TYR A 441 12.91 -8.35 -31.83
CA TYR A 441 11.95 -7.33 -31.43
C TYR A 441 11.87 -7.18 -29.90
N ALA A 442 11.99 -8.26 -29.14
CA ALA A 442 12.02 -8.26 -27.68
C ALA A 442 13.20 -7.45 -27.14
N LEU A 443 14.42 -7.72 -27.62
CA LEU A 443 15.63 -6.98 -27.21
C LEU A 443 15.52 -5.49 -27.53
N GLY A 444 15.05 -5.14 -28.73
CA GLY A 444 14.82 -3.75 -29.12
C GLY A 444 13.80 -3.05 -28.22
N ALA A 445 12.68 -3.72 -27.91
CA ALA A 445 11.63 -3.18 -27.05
C ALA A 445 12.12 -2.96 -25.61
N VAL A 446 12.84 -3.94 -25.04
CA VAL A 446 13.45 -3.84 -23.71
C VAL A 446 14.44 -2.68 -23.65
N GLY A 447 15.31 -2.55 -24.67
CA GLY A 447 16.28 -1.45 -24.74
C GLY A 447 15.62 -0.07 -24.73
N VAL A 448 14.54 0.11 -25.50
CA VAL A 448 13.77 1.38 -25.53
C VAL A 448 13.16 1.69 -24.16
N VAL A 449 12.57 0.70 -23.49
CA VAL A 449 11.95 0.92 -22.17
C VAL A 449 12.99 1.21 -21.11
N LEU A 450 14.09 0.47 -21.07
CA LEU A 450 15.18 0.73 -20.11
C LEU A 450 15.74 2.15 -20.28
N ALA A 451 15.93 2.61 -21.53
CA ALA A 451 16.37 3.97 -21.80
C ALA A 451 15.33 5.01 -21.32
N ALA A 452 14.04 4.82 -21.63
CA ALA A 452 12.98 5.72 -21.20
C ALA A 452 12.83 5.78 -19.67
N VAL A 453 12.91 4.63 -18.99
CA VAL A 453 12.86 4.54 -17.53
C VAL A 453 14.09 5.20 -16.91
N ALA A 454 15.28 4.98 -17.44
CA ALA A 454 16.51 5.64 -16.97
C ALA A 454 16.42 7.17 -17.10
N ILE A 455 15.99 7.67 -18.26
CA ILE A 455 15.77 9.11 -18.49
C ILE A 455 14.73 9.65 -17.48
N GLY A 456 13.61 8.95 -17.31
CA GLY A 456 12.56 9.35 -16.37
C GLY A 456 13.00 9.33 -14.91
N ALA A 457 13.84 8.39 -14.49
CA ALA A 457 14.37 8.34 -13.13
C ALA A 457 15.40 9.46 -12.86
N LEU A 458 16.16 9.85 -13.89
CA LEU A 458 17.17 10.91 -13.79
C LEU A 458 16.54 12.30 -13.75
N LEU A 459 15.45 12.54 -14.48
CA LEU A 459 14.77 13.84 -14.56
C LEU A 459 14.04 14.20 -13.25
N PRO A 460 14.38 15.33 -12.58
CA PRO A 460 13.78 15.70 -11.29
C PRO A 460 12.24 15.85 -11.33
N VAL A 461 11.71 16.35 -12.45
CA VAL A 461 10.26 16.57 -12.64
C VAL A 461 9.47 15.26 -12.65
N THR A 462 10.09 14.14 -13.06
CA THR A 462 9.45 12.83 -13.14
C THR A 462 9.72 11.94 -11.93
N ARG A 463 10.74 12.23 -11.10
CA ARG A 463 11.06 11.46 -9.87
C ARG A 463 9.86 11.22 -8.95
N PRO A 464 8.93 12.17 -8.72
CA PRO A 464 7.76 11.94 -7.87
C PRO A 464 6.84 10.80 -8.36
N PHE A 465 6.87 10.48 -9.66
CA PHE A 465 6.09 9.37 -10.23
C PHE A 465 6.71 7.99 -9.92
N PHE A 466 8.01 7.93 -9.60
CA PHE A 466 8.72 6.71 -9.21
C PHE A 466 8.68 6.43 -7.70
N LEU A 467 8.29 7.41 -6.87
CA LEU A 467 8.14 7.25 -5.42
C LEU A 467 6.86 6.48 -5.09
N ALA A 468 6.90 5.16 -5.26
CA ALA A 468 5.82 4.24 -4.92
C ALA A 468 6.16 3.41 -3.67
N ASP A 469 5.30 3.47 -2.64
CA ASP A 469 5.51 2.79 -1.34
C ASP A 469 5.64 1.25 -1.46
N ARG A 470 5.23 0.66 -2.59
CA ARG A 470 5.18 -0.80 -2.80
C ARG A 470 6.56 -1.45 -2.97
N TYR A 471 7.58 -0.70 -3.36
CA TYR A 471 8.92 -1.21 -3.67
C TYR A 471 10.02 -0.57 -2.80
N ALA A 472 9.72 -0.37 -1.52
CA ALA A 472 10.63 0.29 -0.56
C ALA A 472 11.92 -0.50 -0.25
N THR A 473 12.08 -1.71 -0.79
CA THR A 473 13.28 -2.54 -0.61
C THR A 473 13.73 -3.11 -1.96
N ILE A 474 15.04 -3.05 -2.24
CA ILE A 474 15.64 -3.63 -3.45
C ILE A 474 15.29 -5.11 -3.62
N SER A 475 15.40 -5.91 -2.55
CA SER A 475 15.09 -7.34 -2.60
C SER A 475 13.62 -7.62 -2.94
N GLY A 476 12.69 -6.88 -2.34
CA GLY A 476 11.28 -6.94 -2.69
C GLY A 476 11.01 -6.56 -4.15
N ALA A 477 11.69 -5.53 -4.67
CA ALA A 477 11.57 -5.11 -6.06
C ALA A 477 12.18 -6.13 -7.04
N LEU A 478 13.28 -6.79 -6.67
CA LEU A 478 13.89 -7.87 -7.45
C LEU A 478 13.00 -9.10 -7.52
N ILE A 479 12.47 -9.58 -6.38
CA ILE A 479 11.54 -10.71 -6.37
C ILE A 479 10.27 -10.37 -7.16
N ALA A 480 9.75 -9.14 -6.99
CA ALA A 480 8.59 -8.68 -7.73
C ALA A 480 8.87 -8.68 -9.24
N SER A 481 9.95 -8.05 -9.69
CA SER A 481 10.29 -7.89 -11.11
C SER A 481 10.73 -9.18 -11.80
N MET A 482 11.43 -10.08 -11.09
CA MET A 482 12.01 -11.31 -11.68
C MET A 482 11.10 -12.53 -11.57
N ILE A 483 10.20 -12.57 -10.59
CA ILE A 483 9.37 -13.77 -10.32
C ILE A 483 7.89 -13.43 -10.35
N VAL A 484 7.45 -12.51 -9.49
CA VAL A 484 6.01 -12.29 -9.26
C VAL A 484 5.35 -11.68 -10.50
N ILE A 485 5.88 -10.57 -11.02
CA ILE A 485 5.32 -9.84 -12.17
C ILE A 485 5.33 -10.71 -13.44
N PRO A 486 6.43 -11.40 -13.82
CA PRO A 486 6.42 -12.31 -14.97
C PRO A 486 5.35 -13.40 -14.88
N LEU A 487 5.27 -14.09 -13.74
CA LEU A 487 4.46 -15.30 -13.61
C LEU A 487 2.99 -15.02 -13.30
N GLN A 488 2.69 -13.98 -12.51
CA GLN A 488 1.31 -13.66 -12.12
C GLN A 488 0.62 -12.71 -13.10
N THR A 489 1.37 -11.86 -13.80
CA THR A 489 0.80 -10.80 -14.64
C THR A 489 1.21 -10.94 -16.11
N VAL A 490 2.51 -10.79 -16.41
CA VAL A 490 2.95 -10.55 -17.79
C VAL A 490 2.69 -11.74 -18.71
N ILE A 491 3.18 -12.93 -18.35
CA ILE A 491 3.02 -14.12 -19.19
C ILE A 491 1.54 -14.50 -19.33
N PRO A 492 0.75 -14.59 -18.24
CA PRO A 492 -0.69 -14.87 -18.35
C PRO A 492 -1.46 -13.85 -19.19
N GLU A 493 -1.25 -12.55 -18.96
CA GLU A 493 -1.99 -11.51 -19.67
C GLU A 493 -1.63 -11.47 -21.16
N GLU A 494 -0.35 -11.57 -21.52
CA GLU A 494 0.02 -11.58 -22.93
C GLU A 494 -0.43 -12.86 -23.64
N LEU A 495 -0.41 -14.01 -22.95
CA LEU A 495 -0.97 -15.25 -23.49
C LEU A 495 -2.48 -15.12 -23.75
N ALA A 496 -3.22 -14.50 -22.82
CA ALA A 496 -4.66 -14.35 -22.92
C ALA A 496 -5.07 -13.28 -23.96
N PHE A 497 -4.43 -12.11 -23.97
CA PHE A 497 -4.77 -11.00 -24.85
C PHE A 497 -4.09 -11.08 -26.23
N ARG A 498 -2.78 -11.36 -26.29
CA ARG A 498 -2.00 -11.32 -27.55
C ARG A 498 -1.78 -12.71 -28.15
N GLY A 499 -2.14 -13.76 -27.41
CA GLY A 499 -2.28 -15.13 -27.91
C GLY A 499 -3.72 -15.43 -28.28
N VAL A 500 -4.55 -15.73 -27.27
CA VAL A 500 -5.92 -16.27 -27.44
C VAL A 500 -6.89 -15.23 -28.04
N LEU A 501 -7.08 -14.08 -27.38
CA LEU A 501 -8.02 -13.05 -27.85
C LEU A 501 -7.60 -12.49 -29.21
N HIS A 502 -6.30 -12.23 -29.41
CA HIS A 502 -5.77 -11.82 -30.71
C HIS A 502 -6.11 -12.81 -31.82
N GLY A 503 -5.84 -14.10 -31.60
CA GLY A 503 -6.13 -15.14 -32.59
C GLY A 503 -7.62 -15.27 -32.91
N THR A 504 -8.49 -15.21 -31.91
CA THR A 504 -9.95 -15.27 -32.11
C THR A 504 -10.48 -14.04 -32.84
N LEU A 505 -10.05 -12.83 -32.47
CA LEU A 505 -10.44 -11.59 -33.13
C LEU A 505 -9.93 -11.53 -34.58
N ASP A 506 -8.73 -12.03 -34.86
CA ASP A 506 -8.17 -12.00 -36.22
C ASP A 506 -8.98 -12.88 -37.20
N ARG A 507 -9.51 -14.01 -36.71
CA ARG A 507 -10.40 -14.89 -37.49
C ARG A 507 -11.74 -14.25 -37.88
N VAL A 508 -12.24 -13.32 -37.06
CA VAL A 508 -13.60 -12.73 -37.24
C VAL A 508 -13.55 -11.34 -37.86
N TYR A 509 -12.68 -10.47 -37.33
CA TYR A 509 -12.65 -9.05 -37.66
C TYR A 509 -11.34 -8.61 -38.33
N GLY A 510 -10.38 -9.53 -38.47
CA GLY A 510 -9.05 -9.28 -39.02
C GLY A 510 -8.28 -8.20 -38.24
N ALA A 511 -7.29 -7.63 -38.92
CA ALA A 511 -6.35 -6.67 -38.33
C ALA A 511 -7.03 -5.52 -37.59
N ARG A 512 -8.04 -4.89 -38.21
CA ARG A 512 -8.70 -3.71 -37.65
C ARG A 512 -9.42 -4.02 -36.35
N GLY A 513 -10.13 -5.15 -36.29
CA GLY A 513 -10.80 -5.57 -35.06
C GLY A 513 -9.84 -5.97 -33.96
N VAL A 514 -8.73 -6.63 -34.30
CA VAL A 514 -7.68 -6.96 -33.32
C VAL A 514 -7.10 -5.68 -32.68
N PHE A 515 -6.77 -4.68 -33.50
CA PHE A 515 -6.26 -3.40 -32.99
C PHE A 515 -7.31 -2.64 -32.16
N ALA A 516 -8.55 -2.55 -32.62
CA ALA A 516 -9.60 -1.80 -31.93
C ALA A 516 -10.11 -2.54 -30.68
N ALA A 517 -10.73 -3.70 -30.85
CA ALA A 517 -11.36 -4.44 -29.77
C ALA A 517 -10.32 -5.02 -28.79
N GLY A 518 -9.22 -5.58 -29.29
CA GLY A 518 -8.17 -6.15 -28.44
C GLY A 518 -7.52 -5.10 -27.52
N SER A 519 -7.24 -3.91 -28.05
CA SER A 519 -6.65 -2.81 -27.25
C SER A 519 -7.66 -2.19 -26.29
N LEU A 520 -8.93 -2.02 -26.71
CA LEU A 520 -9.99 -1.52 -25.82
C LEU A 520 -10.22 -2.47 -24.64
N LEU A 521 -10.38 -3.77 -24.90
CA LEU A 521 -10.57 -4.78 -23.85
C LEU A 521 -9.38 -4.84 -22.89
N PHE A 522 -8.16 -4.67 -23.40
CA PHE A 522 -6.97 -4.58 -22.56
C PHE A 522 -6.95 -3.32 -21.69
N GLY A 523 -7.46 -2.18 -22.19
CA GLY A 523 -7.68 -0.99 -21.38
C GLY A 523 -8.71 -1.23 -20.26
N LEU A 524 -9.86 -1.81 -20.62
CA LEU A 524 -10.93 -2.12 -19.66
C LEU A 524 -10.49 -3.12 -18.58
N TRP A 525 -9.62 -4.07 -18.90
CA TRP A 525 -9.00 -5.00 -17.95
C TRP A 525 -8.33 -4.29 -16.76
N HIS A 526 -7.82 -3.08 -16.96
CA HIS A 526 -7.09 -2.32 -15.95
C HIS A 526 -7.97 -1.43 -15.05
N ILE A 527 -9.30 -1.46 -15.21
CA ILE A 527 -10.20 -0.67 -14.35
C ILE A 527 -10.04 -1.08 -12.88
N ALA A 528 -10.11 -2.38 -12.58
CA ALA A 528 -10.09 -2.87 -11.20
C ALA A 528 -8.75 -2.61 -10.51
N SER A 529 -7.63 -2.80 -11.20
CA SER A 529 -6.29 -2.49 -10.68
C SER A 529 -6.05 -0.98 -10.49
N SER A 530 -6.79 -0.12 -11.20
CA SER A 530 -6.66 1.34 -11.14
C SER A 530 -7.46 2.01 -10.02
N LEU A 531 -8.33 1.27 -9.31
CA LEU A 531 -9.21 1.83 -8.27
C LEU A 531 -8.44 2.55 -7.14
N GLY A 532 -7.18 2.19 -6.88
CA GLY A 532 -6.33 2.82 -5.85
C GLY A 532 -5.18 3.67 -6.40
N LEU A 533 -5.12 3.91 -7.71
CA LEU A 533 -3.93 4.45 -8.36
C LEU A 533 -3.58 5.87 -7.86
N THR A 534 -4.55 6.78 -7.82
CA THR A 534 -4.35 8.16 -7.36
C THR A 534 -3.96 8.24 -5.89
N SER A 535 -4.55 7.40 -5.04
CA SER A 535 -4.20 7.37 -3.61
C SER A 535 -2.79 6.83 -3.30
N SER A 536 -2.19 6.09 -4.23
CA SER A 536 -0.90 5.39 -4.03
C SER A 536 0.27 5.93 -4.85
N ASN A 537 0.04 6.94 -5.71
CA ASN A 537 1.09 7.58 -6.50
C ASN A 537 1.04 9.11 -6.30
N ARG A 538 2.08 9.67 -5.66
CA ARG A 538 2.13 11.11 -5.35
C ARG A 538 2.14 11.99 -6.59
N GLY A 539 2.87 11.61 -7.64
CA GLY A 539 2.92 12.35 -8.89
C GLY A 539 1.55 12.42 -9.57
N LEU A 540 0.84 11.28 -9.62
CA LEU A 540 -0.50 11.23 -10.19
C LEU A 540 -1.51 12.01 -9.34
N ALA A 541 -1.48 11.86 -8.01
CA ALA A 541 -2.34 12.61 -7.09
C ALA A 541 -2.19 14.12 -7.28
N GLY A 542 -0.96 14.61 -7.45
CA GLY A 542 -0.70 16.02 -7.74
C GLY A 542 -1.20 16.49 -9.11
N PHE A 543 -1.26 15.59 -10.10
CA PHE A 543 -1.66 15.92 -11.46
C PHE A 543 -3.19 15.90 -11.68
N VAL A 544 -3.89 14.86 -11.17
CA VAL A 544 -5.35 14.70 -11.37
C VAL A 544 -6.20 15.15 -10.18
N GLY A 545 -5.57 15.45 -9.04
CA GLY A 545 -6.25 15.80 -7.80
C GLY A 545 -6.68 14.60 -6.94
N GLY A 546 -7.21 14.90 -5.75
CA GLY A 546 -7.73 13.92 -4.80
C GLY A 546 -9.24 13.70 -4.89
N GLY A 547 -9.77 12.84 -4.02
CA GLY A 547 -11.21 12.56 -3.91
C GLY A 547 -11.78 11.70 -5.03
N VAL A 548 -13.11 11.58 -5.09
CA VAL A 548 -13.83 10.71 -6.05
C VAL A 548 -13.60 11.16 -7.49
N ALA A 549 -13.64 12.47 -7.76
CA ALA A 549 -13.40 13.02 -9.10
C ALA A 549 -11.97 12.71 -9.59
N GLY A 550 -10.96 12.94 -8.74
CA GLY A 550 -9.57 12.60 -9.03
C GLY A 550 -9.39 11.09 -9.27
N GLN A 551 -10.05 10.25 -8.46
CA GLN A 551 -10.04 8.80 -8.64
C GLN A 551 -10.64 8.37 -9.99
N ILE A 552 -11.80 8.91 -10.39
CA ILE A 552 -12.41 8.62 -11.69
C ILE A 552 -11.49 9.08 -12.83
N ALA A 553 -10.94 10.29 -12.75
CA ALA A 553 -10.01 10.81 -13.74
C ALA A 553 -8.75 9.93 -13.85
N GLY A 554 -8.21 9.48 -12.72
CA GLY A 554 -7.06 8.58 -12.66
C GLY A 554 -7.35 7.21 -13.29
N ILE A 555 -8.54 6.64 -13.06
CA ILE A 555 -8.97 5.38 -13.69
C ILE A 555 -9.11 5.56 -15.21
N LEU A 556 -9.78 6.63 -15.67
CA LEU A 556 -9.94 6.90 -17.09
C LEU A 556 -8.60 7.08 -17.79
N LEU A 557 -7.67 7.82 -17.17
CA LEU A 557 -6.33 8.01 -17.69
C LEU A 557 -5.57 6.68 -17.78
N ALA A 558 -5.68 5.82 -16.75
CA ALA A 558 -5.06 4.50 -16.75
C ALA A 558 -5.63 3.59 -17.84
N VAL A 559 -6.95 3.59 -18.04
CA VAL A 559 -7.62 2.82 -19.10
C VAL A 559 -7.18 3.29 -20.49
N LEU A 560 -7.12 4.61 -20.71
CA LEU A 560 -6.67 5.17 -21.99
C LEU A 560 -5.19 4.86 -22.25
N ALA A 561 -4.33 5.01 -21.24
CA ALA A 561 -2.90 4.72 -21.35
C ALA A 561 -2.64 3.23 -21.63
N THR A 562 -3.34 2.34 -20.93
CA THR A 562 -3.21 0.89 -21.12
C THR A 562 -3.82 0.44 -22.45
N ALA A 563 -4.92 1.04 -22.92
CA ALA A 563 -5.43 0.82 -24.26
C ALA A 563 -4.42 1.24 -25.35
N ALA A 564 -3.79 2.41 -25.20
CA ALA A 564 -2.74 2.88 -26.11
C ALA A 564 -1.51 1.95 -26.09
N ALA A 565 -1.06 1.52 -24.91
CA ALA A 565 -0.02 0.49 -24.79
C ALA A 565 -0.46 -0.82 -25.47
N GLY A 566 -1.74 -1.16 -25.39
CA GLY A 566 -2.29 -2.33 -26.04
C GLY A 566 -2.23 -2.30 -27.56
N VAL A 567 -2.34 -1.11 -28.18
CA VAL A 567 -2.09 -0.92 -29.62
C VAL A 567 -0.64 -1.23 -29.96
N VAL A 568 0.32 -0.72 -29.15
CA VAL A 568 1.75 -0.98 -29.34
C VAL A 568 2.08 -2.46 -29.20
N PHE A 569 1.54 -3.14 -28.18
CA PHE A 569 1.75 -4.58 -27.96
C PHE A 569 1.18 -5.40 -29.12
N THR A 570 0.01 -5.03 -29.62
CA THR A 570 -0.63 -5.66 -30.78
C THR A 570 0.19 -5.46 -32.06
N TRP A 571 0.70 -4.25 -32.29
CA TRP A 571 1.61 -3.96 -33.40
C TRP A 571 2.87 -4.81 -33.32
N LEU A 572 3.49 -4.89 -32.13
CA LEU A 572 4.70 -5.65 -31.90
C LEU A 572 4.49 -7.15 -32.13
N ARG A 573 3.36 -7.69 -31.65
CA ARG A 573 2.93 -9.08 -31.86
C ARG A 573 2.76 -9.41 -33.34
N ARG A 574 2.11 -8.53 -34.12
CA ARG A 574 1.91 -8.73 -35.57
C ARG A 574 3.22 -8.58 -36.35
N ARG A 575 4.05 -7.60 -36.00
CA ARG A 575 5.30 -7.31 -36.72
C ARG A 575 6.38 -8.36 -36.47
N SER A 576 6.48 -8.87 -35.23
CA SER A 576 7.42 -9.93 -34.89
C SER A 576 6.91 -11.32 -35.25
N GLY A 577 5.60 -11.51 -35.31
CA GLY A 577 4.98 -12.83 -35.41
C GLY A 577 5.08 -13.64 -34.12
N SER A 578 5.58 -13.09 -33.00
CA SER A 578 5.81 -13.84 -31.77
C SER A 578 5.23 -13.15 -30.53
N LEU A 579 4.82 -13.93 -29.54
CA LEU A 579 4.46 -13.46 -28.20
C LEU A 579 5.67 -13.00 -27.37
N LEU A 580 6.89 -13.43 -27.71
CA LEU A 580 8.08 -13.07 -26.96
C LEU A 580 8.29 -11.55 -26.91
N ALA A 581 7.98 -10.86 -28.01
CA ALA A 581 8.18 -9.41 -28.11
C ALA A 581 7.24 -8.60 -27.20
N PRO A 582 5.89 -8.78 -27.23
CA PRO A 582 5.01 -8.11 -26.26
C PRO A 582 5.24 -8.56 -24.81
N ILE A 583 5.58 -9.83 -24.55
CA ILE A 583 5.95 -10.31 -23.21
C ILE A 583 7.16 -9.54 -22.67
N ALA A 584 8.22 -9.42 -23.46
CA ALA A 584 9.43 -8.71 -23.03
C ALA A 584 9.17 -7.21 -22.83
N LEU A 585 8.38 -6.59 -23.70
CA LEU A 585 8.00 -5.18 -23.55
C LEU A 585 7.18 -4.95 -22.27
N HIS A 586 6.13 -5.74 -22.05
CA HIS A 586 5.29 -5.66 -20.86
C HIS A 586 6.10 -5.91 -19.58
N TRP A 587 6.95 -6.96 -19.57
CA TRP A 587 7.87 -7.21 -18.47
C TRP A 587 8.81 -6.02 -18.22
N SER A 588 9.40 -5.44 -19.26
CA SER A 588 10.31 -4.31 -19.08
C SER A 588 9.61 -3.09 -18.49
N VAL A 589 8.38 -2.78 -18.89
CA VAL A 589 7.63 -1.64 -18.35
C VAL A 589 7.35 -1.83 -16.85
N ASN A 590 6.89 -3.02 -16.45
CA ASN A 590 6.52 -3.28 -15.06
C ASN A 590 7.74 -3.57 -14.18
N GLY A 591 8.65 -4.43 -14.65
CA GLY A 591 9.84 -4.88 -13.94
C GLY A 591 10.88 -3.77 -13.80
N ALA A 592 11.21 -3.06 -14.88
CA ALA A 592 12.17 -1.95 -14.81
C ALA A 592 11.58 -0.77 -14.01
N GLY A 593 10.27 -0.52 -14.12
CA GLY A 593 9.59 0.48 -13.29
C GLY A 593 9.69 0.16 -11.80
N ALA A 594 9.50 -1.10 -11.39
CA ALA A 594 9.65 -1.53 -10.01
C ALA A 594 11.09 -1.36 -9.48
N LEU A 595 12.08 -1.72 -10.29
CA LEU A 595 13.50 -1.55 -9.94
C LEU A 595 13.89 -0.07 -9.87
N ALA A 596 13.46 0.75 -10.83
CA ALA A 596 13.69 2.19 -10.81
C ALA A 596 13.04 2.84 -9.59
N ALA A 597 11.82 2.43 -9.21
CA ALA A 597 11.17 2.91 -8.00
C ALA A 597 11.99 2.60 -6.75
N ALA A 598 12.53 1.38 -6.62
CA ALA A 598 13.40 1.02 -5.50
C ALA A 598 14.69 1.84 -5.49
N ILE A 599 15.35 2.01 -6.64
CA ILE A 599 16.58 2.81 -6.76
C ILE A 599 16.33 4.27 -6.39
N VAL A 600 15.27 4.88 -6.93
CA VAL A 600 14.91 6.28 -6.62
C VAL A 600 14.55 6.41 -5.14
N TRP A 601 13.83 5.46 -4.56
CA TRP A 601 13.51 5.46 -3.13
C TRP A 601 14.77 5.42 -2.26
N HIS A 602 15.72 4.55 -2.59
CA HIS A 602 16.97 4.42 -1.83
C HIS A 602 17.89 5.63 -1.98
N THR A 603 18.00 6.21 -3.17
CA THR A 603 18.84 7.39 -3.44
C THR A 603 18.25 8.71 -2.95
N THR A 604 16.93 8.78 -2.73
CA THR A 604 16.27 10.00 -2.19
C THR A 604 16.22 10.00 -0.65
N LEU A 605 16.42 8.85 0.01
CA LEU A 605 16.36 8.69 1.47
C LEU A 605 17.70 8.35 2.13
N SER A 606 18.74 8.04 1.35
CA SER A 606 20.15 8.09 1.77
C SER A 606 20.63 9.53 1.74
#